data_AF-A0A5S3SYB8-F1
#
_entry.id   AF-A0A5S3SYB8-F1
#
_cell.length_a   1.000
_cell.length_b   1.000
_cell.length_c   1.000
_cell.angle_alpha   90.00
_cell.angle_beta   90.00
_cell.angle_gamma   90.00
#
_symmetry.space_group_name_H-M   'P 1'
#
loop_
_entity.id
_entity.type
_entity.pdbx_description
1 polymer ?
#
loop_
_entity_poly.entity_id
_entity_poly.type
_entity_poly.pdbx_seq_one_letter_code
_entity_poly.pdbx_strand_id
1 'polypeptide(L)'
;FTLMGPEKVQYMDVSTKQVVSVAASLIPFLEHDDANRALMGSNMQRQAVPTLRADKPLVGTGMERNVASDSGVCVVAQRGGIIDTV
;
A
#
# COMPACT_ATOMS: atom_id res chain seq x y z
N PHE A 1 4.74 26.09 9.97
CA PHE A 1 6.03 25.45 9.65
C PHE A 1 7.15 26.30 10.22
N THR A 2 8.17 25.68 10.80
CA THR A 2 9.33 26.36 11.38
C THR A 2 10.54 26.02 10.53
N LEU A 3 11.26 27.05 10.04
CA LEU A 3 12.50 26.86 9.29
C LEU A 3 13.67 26.79 10.28
N MET A 4 14.58 25.83 10.09
CA MET A 4 15.80 25.67 10.87
C MET A 4 16.98 25.37 9.96
N GLY A 5 18.19 25.75 10.40
CA GLY A 5 19.42 25.33 9.75
C GLY A 5 19.58 23.80 9.83
N PRO A 6 20.20 23.18 8.82
CA PRO A 6 20.36 21.72 8.72
C PRO A 6 21.09 21.13 9.94
N GLU A 7 21.99 21.89 10.57
CA GLU A 7 22.73 21.49 11.77
C GLU A 7 21.84 21.23 13.00
N LYS A 8 20.60 21.73 12.99
CA LYS A 8 19.62 21.54 14.07
C LYS A 8 18.63 20.41 13.80
N VAL A 9 18.68 19.79 12.61
CA VAL A 9 17.78 18.70 12.22
C VAL A 9 18.37 17.37 12.67
N GLN A 10 17.71 16.71 13.63
CA GLN A 10 18.18 15.43 14.19
C GLN A 10 17.51 14.20 13.55
N TYR A 11 16.36 14.39 12.91
CA TYR A 11 15.54 13.31 12.35
C TYR A 11 14.95 13.71 11.01
N MET A 12 14.67 12.71 10.18
CA MET A 12 14.02 12.85 8.89
C MET A 12 13.06 11.69 8.68
N ASP A 13 11.98 11.96 7.96
CA ASP A 13 11.01 10.96 7.53
C ASP A 13 11.67 9.84 6.73
N VAL A 14 11.30 8.60 7.01
CA VAL A 14 11.90 7.43 6.34
C VAL A 14 11.29 7.22 4.95
N SER A 15 10.02 7.61 4.78
CA SER A 15 9.29 7.44 3.54
C SER A 15 8.22 8.50 3.39
N THR A 16 8.00 8.96 2.17
CA THR A 16 6.88 9.85 1.83
C THR A 16 5.51 9.23 2.11
N LYS A 17 5.44 7.89 2.20
CA LYS A 17 4.21 7.15 2.52
C LYS A 17 4.01 6.90 4.02
N GLN A 18 4.93 7.32 4.90
CA GLN A 18 4.87 6.98 6.33
C GLN A 18 3.62 7.54 7.05
N VAL A 19 3.00 8.57 6.48
CA VAL A 19 1.85 9.28 7.05
C VAL A 19 0.50 8.74 6.57
N VAL A 20 0.48 7.86 5.56
CA VAL A 20 -0.75 7.31 4.97
C VAL A 20 -1.00 5.87 5.42
N SER A 21 -2.28 5.50 5.51
CA SER A 21 -2.68 4.13 5.82
C SER A 21 -2.37 3.18 4.66
N VAL A 22 -2.40 1.87 4.92
CA VAL A 22 -2.23 0.84 3.89
C VAL A 22 -3.23 1.01 2.73
N ALA A 23 -4.51 1.27 3.03
CA ALA A 23 -5.53 1.45 1.99
C ALA A 23 -5.31 2.73 1.16
N ALA A 24 -4.98 3.84 1.82
CA ALA A 24 -4.66 5.08 1.11
C ALA A 24 -3.39 4.93 0.26
N SER A 25 -2.40 4.14 0.73
CA SER A 25 -1.16 3.88 0.00
C SER A 25 -1.34 3.09 -1.31
N LEU A 26 -2.51 2.49 -1.53
CA LEU A 26 -2.90 1.79 -2.76
C LEU A 26 -3.56 2.73 -3.79
N ILE A 27 -3.86 3.99 -3.45
CA ILE A 27 -4.43 4.96 -4.38
C ILE A 27 -3.29 5.57 -5.21
N PRO A 28 -3.22 5.33 -6.54
CA PRO A 28 -2.23 5.99 -7.38
C PRO A 28 -2.54 7.49 -7.47
N PHE A 29 -1.48 8.32 -7.52
CA PHE A 29 -1.59 9.78 -7.60
C PHE A 29 -2.35 10.42 -6.43
N LEU A 30 -2.28 9.81 -5.24
CA LEU A 30 -2.96 10.29 -4.02
C LEU A 30 -2.71 11.78 -3.73
N GLU A 31 -1.52 12.29 -4.04
CA GLU A 31 -1.13 13.68 -3.88
C GLU A 31 -1.93 14.67 -4.76
N HIS A 32 -2.67 14.16 -5.74
CA HIS A 32 -3.55 14.93 -6.62
C HIS A 32 -5.03 14.85 -6.21
N ASP A 33 -5.38 13.99 -5.25
CA ASP A 33 -6.73 13.85 -4.72
C ASP A 33 -6.92 14.69 -3.45
N ASP A 34 -8.12 15.25 -3.26
CA ASP A 34 -8.45 15.87 -1.99
C ASP A 34 -8.71 14.82 -0.89
N ALA A 35 -8.59 15.24 0.37
CA ALA A 35 -8.67 14.35 1.52
C ALA A 35 -10.00 13.58 1.61
N ASN A 36 -11.14 14.19 1.21
CA ASN A 36 -12.44 13.53 1.32
C ASN A 36 -12.58 12.44 0.25
N ARG A 37 -12.11 12.70 -0.97
CA ARG A 37 -12.08 11.70 -2.05
C ARG A 37 -11.11 10.56 -1.74
N ALA A 38 -9.92 10.88 -1.23
CA ALA A 38 -8.96 9.87 -0.79
C ALA A 38 -9.53 8.98 0.33
N LEU A 39 -10.25 9.56 1.29
CA LEU A 39 -10.93 8.83 2.36
C LEU A 39 -12.02 7.91 1.80
N MET A 40 -12.86 8.43 0.91
CA MET A 40 -13.90 7.64 0.24
C MET A 40 -13.29 6.49 -0.55
N GLY A 41 -12.26 6.74 -1.36
CA GLY A 41 -11.56 5.72 -2.13
C GLY A 41 -10.97 4.62 -1.24
N SER A 42 -10.32 5.01 -0.14
CA SER A 42 -9.75 4.06 0.83
C SER A 42 -10.81 3.18 1.49
N ASN A 43 -12.02 3.73 1.74
CA ASN A 43 -13.12 2.98 2.32
C ASN A 43 -13.81 2.06 1.30
N MET A 44 -13.98 2.53 0.07
CA MET A 44 -14.57 1.75 -1.01
C MET A 44 -13.69 0.55 -1.40
N GLN A 45 -12.36 0.66 -1.33
CA GLN A 45 -11.47 -0.48 -1.55
C GLN A 45 -11.78 -1.68 -0.63
N ARG A 46 -12.15 -1.43 0.63
CA ARG A 46 -12.51 -2.49 1.59
C ARG A 46 -13.88 -3.13 1.32
N GLN A 47 -14.66 -2.54 0.43
CA GLN A 47 -15.97 -3.02 0.00
C GLN A 47 -15.90 -3.79 -1.32
N ALA A 48 -14.70 -3.87 -1.93
CA ALA A 48 -14.51 -4.60 -3.17
C ALA A 48 -14.89 -6.08 -2.99
N VAL A 49 -15.61 -6.61 -3.98
CA VAL A 49 -16.03 -8.02 -4.00
C VAL A 49 -15.08 -8.85 -4.86
N PRO A 50 -14.73 -10.08 -4.45
CA PRO A 50 -13.91 -10.98 -5.27
C PRO A 50 -14.59 -11.31 -6.60
N THR A 51 -13.85 -11.22 -7.70
CA THR A 51 -14.30 -11.64 -9.04
C THR A 51 -13.93 -13.08 -9.33
N LEU A 52 -14.57 -13.72 -10.32
CA LEU A 52 -14.22 -15.08 -10.76
C LEU A 52 -12.75 -15.19 -11.22
N ARG A 53 -12.25 -14.13 -11.86
CA ARG A 53 -10.86 -13.98 -12.26
C ARG A 53 -10.41 -12.58 -11.86
N ALA A 54 -9.48 -12.50 -10.90
CA ALA A 54 -8.91 -11.25 -10.46
C ALA A 54 -7.76 -10.86 -11.37
N ASP A 55 -7.84 -9.66 -11.95
CA ASP A 55 -6.75 -9.05 -12.72
C ASP A 55 -6.07 -7.95 -11.90
N LYS A 56 -4.75 -7.86 -11.99
CA LYS A 56 -3.99 -6.80 -11.33
C LYS A 56 -4.22 -5.45 -12.01
N PRO A 57 -4.18 -4.32 -11.28
CA PRO A 57 -4.25 -3.01 -11.91
C PRO A 57 -3.04 -2.77 -12.82
N LEU A 58 -3.26 -2.11 -13.95
CA LEU A 58 -2.19 -1.71 -14.87
C LEU A 58 -1.30 -0.61 -14.27
N VAL A 59 -1.91 0.29 -13.48
CA VAL A 59 -1.24 1.36 -12.75
C VAL A 59 -1.37 1.05 -11.27
N GLY A 60 -0.25 0.84 -10.59
CA GLY A 60 -0.18 0.52 -9.17
C GLY A 60 0.80 1.41 -8.42
N THR A 61 0.86 1.21 -7.12
CA THR A 61 1.66 1.99 -6.16
C THR A 61 2.90 1.24 -5.67
N GLY A 62 2.95 -0.08 -5.91
CA GLY A 62 3.97 -0.99 -5.42
C GLY A 62 3.61 -1.65 -4.08
N MET A 63 2.54 -1.21 -3.42
CA MET A 63 2.08 -1.76 -2.15
C MET A 63 1.27 -3.05 -2.31
N GLU A 64 0.73 -3.32 -3.50
CA GLU A 64 -0.23 -4.40 -3.77
C GLU A 64 0.32 -5.78 -3.38
N ARG A 65 1.59 -6.05 -3.70
CA ARG A 65 2.24 -7.33 -3.39
C ARG A 65 2.37 -7.55 -1.89
N ASN A 66 2.81 -6.52 -1.16
CA ASN A 66 3.02 -6.61 0.28
C ASN A 66 1.67 -6.79 0.98
N VAL A 67 0.67 -6.00 0.58
CA VAL A 67 -0.70 -6.13 1.11
C VAL A 67 -1.27 -7.52 0.85
N ALA A 68 -1.12 -8.07 -0.35
CA ALA A 68 -1.61 -9.41 -0.66
C ALA A 68 -0.91 -10.48 0.19
N SER A 69 0.42 -10.42 0.29
CA SER A 69 1.22 -11.39 1.05
C SER A 69 0.92 -11.31 2.55
N ASP A 70 0.77 -10.10 3.09
CA ASP A 70 0.56 -9.84 4.52
C ASP A 70 -0.92 -9.94 4.94
N SER A 71 -1.85 -10.04 3.99
CA SER A 71 -3.30 -10.13 4.25
C SER A 71 -3.71 -11.38 5.03
N GLY A 72 -2.86 -12.42 5.04
CA GLY A 72 -3.19 -13.73 5.57
C GLY A 72 -4.15 -14.56 4.69
N VAL A 73 -4.53 -14.06 3.51
CA VAL A 73 -5.43 -14.74 2.57
C VAL A 73 -4.64 -15.54 1.52
N CYS A 74 -3.46 -15.04 1.13
CA CYS A 74 -2.60 -15.74 0.18
C CYS A 74 -1.87 -16.92 0.83
N VAL A 75 -1.74 -18.03 0.10
CA VAL A 75 -0.84 -19.13 0.50
C VAL A 75 0.60 -18.69 0.20
N VAL A 76 1.41 -18.58 1.26
CA VAL A 76 2.82 -18.18 1.18
C VAL A 76 3.72 -19.29 1.68
N ALA A 77 4.85 -19.50 1.01
CA ALA A 77 5.85 -20.47 1.45
C ALA A 77 6.59 -19.93 2.68
N GLN A 78 6.53 -20.67 3.80
CA GLN A 78 7.20 -20.27 5.04
C GLN A 78 8.71 -20.52 5.02
N ARG A 79 9.18 -21.40 4.13
CA ARG A 79 10.57 -21.82 3.99
C ARG A 79 10.89 -22.07 2.52
N GLY A 80 12.16 -21.97 2.17
CA GLY A 80 12.64 -22.37 0.85
C GLY A 80 12.45 -23.87 0.61
N GLY A 81 12.24 -24.26 -0.64
CA GLY A 81 12.01 -25.65 -1.03
C GLY A 81 11.70 -25.79 -2.52
N ILE A 82 11.36 -27.00 -2.93
CA ILE A 82 10.95 -27.35 -4.30
C ILE A 82 9.55 -27.96 -4.19
N ILE A 83 8.69 -27.70 -5.17
CA ILE A 83 7.35 -28.30 -5.23
C ILE A 83 7.49 -29.76 -5.65
N ASP A 84 6.99 -30.67 -4.81
CA ASP A 84 6.99 -32.12 -5.08
C ASP A 84 5.74 -32.54 -5.87
N THR A 85 4.57 -32.01 -5.50
CA THR A 85 3.29 -32.23 -6.20
C THR A 85 2.36 -31.05 -5.96
N VAL A 86 1.44 -30.78 -6.90
CA VAL A 86 0.40 -29.74 -6.84
C VAL A 86 -0.97 -30.39 -6.79
#